data_AF-A0A9E2Z6C3-F1
#
_entry.id   AF-A0A9E2Z6C3-F1
#
_cell.length_a   1.000
_cell.length_b   1.000
_cell.length_c   1.000
_cell.angle_alpha   90.00
_cell.angle_beta   90.00
_cell.angle_gamma   90.00
#
_symmetry.space_group_name_H-M   'P 1'
#
loop_
_entity.id
_entity.type
_entity.pdbx_description
1 polymer ?
#
loop_
_entity_poly.entity_id
_entity_poly.type
_entity_poly.pdbx_seq_one_letter_code
_entity_poly.pdbx_strand_id
1 'polypeptide(L)'
;AARVDETAVFVREMHKLDAERMAAFRADRRRYHETFRAVVAEAQRGGEFRDAVPANTVVLIALGVINQLPTWYRPDGPTTPNQLGQQIADFVLAALET
;
A
#
# COMPACT_ATOMS: atom_id res chain seq x y z
N ALA A 1 16.97 -6.25 2.73
CA ALA A 1 16.76 -7.39 3.65
C ALA A 1 16.27 -6.92 5.02
N ALA A 2 17.03 -6.12 5.78
CA ALA A 2 16.66 -5.71 7.15
C ALA A 2 15.26 -5.06 7.34
N ARG A 3 14.83 -4.17 6.43
CA ARG A 3 13.52 -3.48 6.54
C ARG A 3 12.29 -4.37 6.29
N VAL A 4 12.44 -5.44 5.51
CA VAL A 4 11.34 -6.37 5.20
C VAL A 4 11.07 -7.26 6.41
N ASP A 5 12.12 -7.67 7.12
CA ASP A 5 12.05 -8.45 8.36
C ASP A 5 11.35 -7.66 9.47
N GLU A 6 11.72 -6.39 9.67
CA GLU A 6 11.07 -5.50 10.65
C GLU A 6 9.58 -5.28 10.36
N THR A 7 9.19 -5.16 9.10
CA THR A 7 7.79 -4.96 8.71
C THR A 7 6.96 -6.22 8.95
N ALA A 8 7.51 -7.41 8.67
CA ALA A 8 6.86 -8.69 8.93
C ALA A 8 6.73 -8.98 10.44
N VAL A 9 7.79 -8.71 11.22
CA VAL A 9 7.77 -8.79 12.69
C VAL A 9 6.74 -7.80 13.26
N PHE A 10 6.71 -6.57 12.76
CA PHE A 10 5.73 -5.58 13.17
C PHE A 10 4.30 -6.07 12.93
N VAL A 11 3.97 -6.55 11.72
CA VAL A 11 2.62 -7.05 11.40
C VAL A 11 2.23 -8.21 12.31
N ARG A 12 3.18 -9.11 12.63
CA ARG A 12 2.93 -10.25 13.52
C ARG A 12 2.74 -9.84 14.97
N GLU A 13 3.52 -8.90 15.47
CA GLU A 13 3.59 -8.54 16.90
C GLU A 13 2.78 -7.28 17.25
N MET A 14 2.14 -6.61 16.28
CA MET A 14 1.32 -5.40 16.45
C MET A 14 0.24 -5.55 17.54
N HIS A 15 -0.30 -6.75 17.73
CA HIS A 15 -1.30 -7.05 18.76
C HIS A 15 -0.77 -6.94 20.21
N LYS A 16 0.56 -6.80 20.38
CA LYS A 16 1.23 -6.62 21.68
C LYS A 16 1.55 -5.16 22.01
N LEU A 17 1.23 -4.22 21.12
CA LEU A 17 1.44 -2.79 21.36
C LEU A 17 0.42 -2.27 22.38
N ASP A 18 0.88 -1.41 23.29
CA ASP A 18 -0.02 -0.67 24.18
C ASP A 18 -0.86 0.36 23.40
N ALA A 19 -1.86 0.94 24.08
CA ALA A 19 -2.83 1.83 23.44
C ALA A 19 -2.18 3.06 22.80
N GLU A 20 -1.12 3.61 23.41
CA GLU A 20 -0.40 4.79 22.91
C GLU A 20 0.39 4.45 21.63
N ARG A 21 1.13 3.34 21.63
CA ARG A 21 1.88 2.88 20.46
C ARG A 21 0.94 2.47 19.31
N MET A 22 -0.21 1.87 19.62
CA MET A 22 -1.26 1.60 18.64
C MET A 22 -1.88 2.87 18.05
N ALA A 23 -2.07 3.92 18.86
CA ALA A 23 -2.60 5.20 18.39
C ALA A 23 -1.60 5.89 17.45
N ALA A 24 -0.32 5.91 17.81
CA ALA A 24 0.76 6.44 16.96
C ALA A 24 0.85 5.68 15.62
N PHE A 25 0.82 4.35 15.67
CA PHE A 25 0.83 3.53 14.45
C PHE A 25 -0.38 3.79 13.54
N ARG A 26 -1.59 3.90 14.11
CA ARG A 26 -2.79 4.25 13.33
C ARG A 26 -2.67 5.65 12.73
N ALA A 27 -2.06 6.61 13.44
CA ALA A 27 -1.83 7.95 12.93
C ALA A 27 -0.86 7.95 11.74
N ASP A 28 0.25 7.22 11.84
CA ASP A 28 1.20 7.06 10.73
C ASP A 28 0.57 6.38 9.52
N ARG A 29 -0.22 5.32 9.72
CA ARG A 29 -0.98 4.68 8.64
C ARG A 29 -1.96 5.64 7.96
N ARG A 30 -2.67 6.47 8.74
CA ARG A 30 -3.57 7.49 8.18
C ARG A 30 -2.80 8.54 7.38
N ARG A 31 -1.66 9.02 7.87
CA ARG A 31 -0.82 9.98 7.15
C ARG A 31 -0.39 9.42 5.80
N TYR A 32 0.13 8.19 5.79
CA TYR A 32 0.54 7.53 4.55
C TYR A 32 -0.63 7.40 3.57
N HIS A 33 -1.78 6.90 4.04
CA HIS A 33 -2.99 6.76 3.23
C HIS A 33 -3.43 8.09 2.60
N GLU A 34 -3.51 9.16 3.39
CA GLU A 34 -3.95 10.47 2.90
C GLU A 34 -3.00 11.04 1.85
N THR A 35 -1.68 10.81 1.98
CA THR A 35 -0.71 11.25 0.96
C THR A 35 -0.98 10.59 -0.39
N PHE A 36 -1.17 9.27 -0.45
CA PHE A 36 -1.49 8.60 -1.72
C PHE A 36 -2.86 9.00 -2.25
N ARG A 37 -3.84 9.16 -1.36
CA ARG A 37 -5.20 9.58 -1.74
C ARG A 37 -5.18 10.95 -2.41
N ALA A 38 -4.41 11.89 -1.87
CA ALA A 38 -4.28 13.23 -2.41
C ALA A 38 -3.68 13.21 -3.83
N VAL A 39 -2.65 12.39 -4.07
CA VAL A 39 -2.02 12.25 -5.40
C VAL A 39 -3.03 11.74 -6.43
N VAL A 40 -3.73 10.64 -6.12
CA VAL A 40 -4.73 10.07 -7.03
C VAL A 40 -5.89 11.05 -7.27
N ALA A 41 -6.37 11.72 -6.23
CA ALA A 41 -7.46 12.68 -6.33
C ALA A 41 -7.08 13.93 -7.14
N GLU A 42 -5.84 14.41 -7.05
CA GLU A 42 -5.34 15.51 -7.89
C GLU A 42 -5.33 15.10 -9.37
N ALA A 43 -4.73 13.95 -9.70
CA ALA A 43 -4.67 13.45 -11.06
C ALA A 43 -6.06 13.18 -11.66
N GLN A 44 -7.02 12.68 -10.85
CA GLN A 44 -8.41 12.54 -11.26
C GLN A 44 -9.08 13.89 -11.55
N ARG A 45 -8.87 14.91 -10.69
CA ARG A 45 -9.38 16.27 -10.94
C ARG A 45 -8.74 16.92 -12.17
N GLY A 46 -7.48 16.63 -12.44
CA GLY A 46 -6.75 17.10 -13.62
C GLY A 46 -7.13 16.39 -14.91
N GLY A 47 -7.91 15.29 -14.85
CA GLY A 47 -8.25 14.46 -16.00
C GLY A 47 -7.10 13.57 -16.49
N GLU A 48 -6.00 13.48 -15.75
CA GLU A 48 -4.87 12.58 -16.04
C GLU A 48 -5.23 11.12 -15.72
N PHE A 49 -6.06 10.91 -14.69
CA PHE A 49 -6.60 9.62 -14.32
C PHE A 49 -8.12 9.58 -14.46
N ARG A 50 -8.65 8.45 -14.90
CA ARG A 50 -10.09 8.17 -14.90
C ARG A 50 -10.64 8.17 -13.47
N ASP A 51 -11.82 8.75 -13.26
CA ASP A 51 -12.46 8.93 -11.96
C ASP A 51 -13.59 7.94 -11.66
N ALA A 52 -13.81 6.97 -12.54
CA ALA A 52 -14.83 5.92 -12.38
C ALA A 52 -14.70 5.15 -11.05
N VAL A 53 -13.49 5.02 -10.50
CA VAL A 53 -13.23 4.50 -9.16
C VAL A 53 -12.74 5.64 -8.27
N PRO A 54 -13.39 5.92 -7.13
CA PRO A 54 -12.94 6.98 -6.22
C PRO A 54 -11.50 6.76 -5.74
N ALA A 55 -10.69 7.84 -5.70
CA ALA A 55 -9.30 7.79 -5.23
C ALA A 55 -9.08 7.00 -3.93
N ASN A 56 -10.01 7.12 -2.96
CA ASN A 56 -9.92 6.39 -1.69
C ASN A 56 -9.98 4.86 -1.89
N THR A 57 -10.86 4.40 -2.77
CA THR A 57 -11.01 2.98 -3.09
C THR A 57 -9.75 2.44 -3.78
N VAL A 58 -9.19 3.20 -4.72
CA VAL A 58 -7.94 2.83 -5.42
C VAL A 58 -6.79 2.65 -4.42
N VAL A 59 -6.61 3.60 -3.52
CA VAL A 59 -5.56 3.54 -2.48
C VAL A 59 -5.78 2.38 -1.51
N LEU A 60 -7.02 2.13 -1.09
CA LEU A 60 -7.35 0.99 -0.22
C LEU A 60 -6.97 -0.35 -0.87
N ILE A 61 -7.25 -0.52 -2.17
CA ILE A 61 -6.90 -1.74 -2.92
C ILE A 61 -5.38 -1.88 -3.01
N ALA A 62 -4.67 -0.84 -3.44
CA ALA A 62 -3.22 -0.85 -3.58
C ALA A 62 -2.51 -1.19 -2.26
N LEU A 63 -2.87 -0.49 -1.18
CA LEU A 63 -2.29 -0.75 0.14
C LEU A 63 -2.73 -2.10 0.71
N GLY A 64 -3.94 -2.56 0.39
CA GLY A 64 -4.43 -3.88 0.77
C GLY A 64 -3.54 -5.00 0.25
N VAL A 65 -3.17 -4.94 -1.05
CA VAL A 65 -2.25 -5.90 -1.66
C VAL A 65 -0.87 -5.85 -1.01
N ILE A 66 -0.31 -4.66 -0.83
CA ILE A 66 1.02 -4.46 -0.23
C ILE A 66 1.06 -5.03 1.21
N ASN A 67 0.03 -4.75 2.01
CA ASN A 67 -0.07 -5.24 3.39
C ASN A 67 -0.19 -6.76 3.47
N GLN A 68 -0.69 -7.42 2.42
CA GLN A 68 -0.81 -8.87 2.37
C GLN A 68 0.45 -9.56 1.84
N LEU A 69 1.41 -8.85 1.24
CA LEU A 69 2.63 -9.47 0.71
C LEU A 69 3.30 -10.46 1.69
N PRO A 70 3.45 -10.17 3.00
CA PRO A 70 4.12 -11.10 3.91
C PRO A 70 3.43 -12.46 4.06
N THR A 71 2.15 -12.59 3.69
CA THR A 71 1.40 -13.85 3.82
C THR A 71 1.60 -14.80 2.65
N TRP A 72 2.05 -14.31 1.48
CA TRP A 72 2.14 -15.11 0.26
C TRP A 72 3.40 -14.87 -0.59
N TYR A 73 4.08 -13.73 -0.46
CA TYR A 73 5.29 -13.44 -1.21
C TYR A 73 6.45 -14.31 -0.73
N ARG A 74 7.20 -14.90 -1.68
CA ARG A 74 8.38 -15.73 -1.42
C ARG A 74 9.62 -15.04 -1.98
N PRO A 75 10.56 -14.57 -1.14
CA PRO A 75 11.79 -13.92 -1.60
C PRO A 75 12.68 -14.81 -2.47
N ASP A 76 12.68 -16.12 -2.23
CA ASP A 76 13.43 -17.12 -3.01
C ASP A 76 12.66 -17.62 -4.25
N GLY A 77 11.51 -17.01 -4.55
CA GLY A 77 10.71 -17.32 -5.71
C GLY A 77 11.27 -16.71 -7.01
N PRO A 78 10.63 -16.98 -8.15
CA PRO A 78 11.07 -16.47 -9.45
C PRO A 78 10.90 -14.96 -9.61
N THR A 79 10.08 -14.32 -8.77
CA THR A 79 9.76 -12.89 -8.84
C THR A 79 10.50 -12.12 -7.75
N THR A 80 11.37 -11.20 -8.16
CA THR A 80 12.08 -10.31 -7.24
C THR A 80 11.14 -9.25 -6.63
N PRO A 81 11.49 -8.64 -5.48
CA PRO A 81 10.64 -7.62 -4.86
C PRO A 81 10.39 -6.41 -5.77
N ASN A 82 11.39 -5.99 -6.55
CA ASN A 82 11.25 -4.88 -7.48
C ASN A 82 10.30 -5.22 -8.64
N GLN A 83 10.40 -6.43 -9.20
CA GLN A 83 9.48 -6.88 -10.25
C GLN A 83 8.04 -6.93 -9.75
N LEU A 84 7.82 -7.45 -8.54
CA LEU A 84 6.48 -7.48 -7.95
C LEU A 84 5.95 -6.06 -7.68
N GLY A 85 6.81 -5.16 -7.17
CA GLY A 85 6.46 -3.76 -6.98
C GLY A 85 6.02 -3.09 -8.28
N GLN A 86 6.73 -3.32 -9.38
CA GLN A 86 6.36 -2.81 -10.70
C GLN A 86 5.02 -3.39 -11.16
N GLN A 87 4.82 -4.71 -11.05
CA GLN A 87 3.56 -5.37 -11.44
C GLN A 87 2.35 -4.82 -10.69
N ILE A 88 2.49 -4.55 -9.39
CA ILE A 88 1.42 -3.97 -8.57
C ILE A 88 1.15 -2.52 -9.01
N ALA A 89 2.20 -1.74 -9.27
CA ALA A 89 2.04 -0.36 -9.75
C ALA A 89 1.33 -0.33 -11.10
N ASP A 90 1.77 -1.15 -12.06
CA ASP A 90 1.18 -1.25 -13.39
C ASP A 90 -0.30 -1.69 -13.31
N PHE A 91 -0.62 -2.67 -12.45
CA PHE A 91 -2.01 -3.11 -12.24
C PHE A 91 -2.91 -1.99 -11.70
N VAL A 92 -2.43 -1.21 -10.74
CA VAL A 92 -3.19 -0.08 -10.17
C VAL A 92 -3.34 1.04 -11.19
N LEU A 93 -2.28 1.36 -11.95
CA LEU A 93 -2.31 2.39 -12.97
C LEU A 93 -3.23 2.01 -14.14
N ALA A 94 -3.22 0.76 -14.58
CA ALA A 94 -4.13 0.27 -15.62
C ALA A 94 -5.62 0.44 -15.25
N ALA A 95 -5.97 0.38 -13.95
CA ALA A 95 -7.34 0.66 -13.51
C ALA A 95 -7.73 2.15 -13.64
N LEU A 96 -6.74 3.04 -13.68
CA LEU A 96 -6.86 4.50 -13.79
C LEU A 96 -6.67 5.01 -15.22
N GLU A 97 -6.22 4.17 -16.15
CA GLU A 97 -6.10 4.50 -17.57
C GLU A 97 -7.48 4.82 -18.18
N THR A 98 -7.44 5.70 -19.20
CA THR A 98 -8.61 6.31 -19.85
C THR A 98 -9.30 5.36 -20.81
#